data_AF-A0AAW1V1B6-F1
#
_entry.id   AF-A0AAW1V1B6-F1
#
_cell.length_a   1.000
_cell.length_b   1.000
_cell.length_c   1.000
_cell.angle_alpha   90.00
_cell.angle_beta   90.00
_cell.angle_gamma   90.00
#
_symmetry.space_group_name_H-M   'P 1'
#
loop_
_entity.id
_entity.type
_entity.pdbx_description
1 polymer ?
#
loop_
_entity_poly.entity_id
_entity_poly.type
_entity_poly.pdbx_seq_one_letter_code
_entity_poly.pdbx_strand_id
1 'polypeptide(L)'
;MSDLMKSIKGDYIPEKRTIIERLKAKFTDDILFFNENGHEPLSALKGSYTKLQKVRDAAAIILEDIRSHPYETNKYPPSDNFLKDVNTLTPETLSTLLSGIICQSKSKSLIAAQRKCSSIAHSIIAATRPASFISPLLLGVDTEMNPEPQPGPSKKCRKE
;
A
#
# COMPACT_ATOMS: atom_id res chain seq x y z
N MET A 1 18.96 34.64 -3.20
CA MET A 1 19.69 34.68 -4.51
C MET A 1 19.49 36.01 -5.24
N SER A 2 18.29 36.60 -5.23
CA SER A 2 18.01 37.97 -5.73
C SER A 2 18.85 39.05 -5.07
N ASP A 3 19.06 38.95 -3.75
CA ASP A 3 19.80 39.98 -2.99
C ASP A 3 21.31 39.89 -3.17
N LEU A 4 21.84 38.68 -3.42
CA LEU A 4 23.24 38.47 -3.77
C LEU A 4 23.59 39.10 -5.14
N MET A 5 22.70 38.99 -6.12
CA MET A 5 22.90 39.58 -7.46
C MET A 5 22.86 41.11 -7.43
N LYS A 6 22.09 41.72 -6.52
CA LYS A 6 22.05 43.18 -6.34
C LYS A 6 23.32 43.74 -5.69
N SER A 7 24.10 42.90 -4.99
CA SER A 7 25.33 43.31 -4.32
C SER A 7 26.57 43.27 -5.22
N ILE A 8 26.49 42.66 -6.41
CA ILE A 8 27.61 42.56 -7.35
C ILE A 8 27.67 43.87 -8.16
N LYS A 9 28.66 44.73 -7.87
CA LYS A 9 28.91 45.94 -8.66
C LYS A 9 29.54 45.55 -10.01
N GLY A 10 28.76 45.63 -11.07
CA GLY A 10 29.20 45.50 -12.46
C GLY A 10 28.05 45.76 -13.43
N ASP A 11 28.37 46.25 -14.64
CA ASP A 11 27.37 46.63 -15.65
C ASP A 11 26.61 45.43 -16.27
N TYR A 12 27.05 44.21 -15.95
CA TYR A 12 26.49 42.98 -16.47
C TYR A 12 26.02 42.08 -15.33
N ILE A 13 24.70 41.97 -15.18
CA ILE A 13 24.04 41.02 -14.29
C ILE A 13 23.63 39.81 -15.13
N PRO A 14 24.37 38.69 -15.09
CA PRO A 14 24.02 37.51 -15.87
C PRO A 14 22.67 36.93 -15.42
N GLU A 15 21.91 36.43 -16.38
CA GLU A 15 20.65 35.76 -16.08
C GLU A 15 20.91 34.47 -15.28
N LYS A 16 20.00 34.13 -14.36
CA LYS A 16 20.14 32.96 -13.46
C LYS A 16 20.46 31.67 -14.23
N ARG A 17 19.91 31.51 -15.45
CA ARG A 17 20.16 30.37 -16.33
C ARG A 17 21.62 30.29 -16.78
N THR A 18 22.18 31.40 -17.24
CA THR A 18 23.57 31.50 -17.70
C THR A 18 24.57 31.20 -16.58
N ILE A 19 24.25 31.62 -15.35
CA ILE A 19 25.07 31.33 -14.17
C ILE A 19 25.10 29.83 -13.88
N ILE A 20 23.92 29.18 -13.90
CA ILE A 20 23.80 27.74 -13.67
C ILE A 20 24.54 26.95 -14.75
N GLU A 21 24.41 27.32 -16.02
CA GLU A 21 25.11 26.66 -17.14
C GLU A 21 26.63 26.77 -17.03
N ARG A 22 27.14 27.97 -16.73
CA ARG A 22 28.60 28.18 -16.55
C ARG A 22 29.15 27.44 -15.33
N LEU A 23 28.38 27.38 -14.25
CA LEU A 23 28.79 26.65 -13.04
C LEU A 23 28.84 25.14 -13.32
N LYS A 24 27.83 24.59 -13.99
CA LYS A 24 27.81 23.17 -14.43
C LYS A 24 28.96 22.83 -15.36
N ALA A 25 29.28 23.71 -16.30
CA ALA A 25 30.40 23.52 -17.23
C ALA A 25 31.76 23.51 -16.52
N LYS A 26 31.90 24.27 -15.42
CA LYS A 26 33.18 24.44 -14.71
C LYS A 26 33.40 23.44 -13.58
N PHE A 27 32.35 23.01 -12.90
CA PHE A 27 32.44 22.17 -11.69
C PHE A 27 31.68 20.84 -11.80
N THR A 28 31.20 20.47 -12.99
CA THR A 28 30.42 19.23 -13.23
C THR A 28 29.16 19.14 -12.32
N ASP A 29 28.48 17.99 -12.23
CA ASP A 29 27.16 17.86 -11.57
C ASP A 29 27.21 17.94 -10.02
N ASP A 30 28.40 17.99 -9.41
CA ASP A 30 28.61 18.01 -7.95
C ASP A 30 28.53 19.42 -7.33
N ILE A 31 27.54 20.21 -7.73
CA ILE A 31 27.35 21.57 -7.21
C ILE A 31 26.23 21.57 -6.16
N LEU A 32 26.59 21.89 -4.92
CA LEU A 32 25.66 22.11 -3.81
C LEU A 32 25.16 23.57 -3.82
N PHE A 33 23.84 23.77 -3.89
CA PHE A 33 23.23 25.10 -3.75
C PHE A 33 22.70 25.25 -2.32
N PHE A 34 23.14 26.30 -1.64
CA PHE A 34 22.69 26.62 -0.29
C PHE A 34 21.47 27.56 -0.38
N ASN A 35 20.33 27.12 0.15
CA ASN A 35 19.23 28.02 0.51
C ASN A 35 19.31 28.35 2.00
N GLU A 36 18.64 29.43 2.40
CA GLU A 36 18.63 29.96 3.79
C GLU A 36 18.09 28.96 4.84
N ASN A 37 17.49 27.85 4.41
CA ASN A 37 16.87 26.84 5.27
C ASN A 37 17.61 25.49 5.34
N GLY A 38 18.83 25.39 4.81
CA GLY A 38 19.67 24.17 4.92
C GLY A 38 20.11 23.54 3.59
N HIS A 39 20.99 22.55 3.72
CA HIS A 39 21.72 21.91 2.62
C HIS A 39 20.85 20.90 1.87
N GLU A 40 20.60 21.13 0.58
CA GLU A 40 20.04 20.12 -0.32
C GLU A 40 20.91 20.04 -1.59
N PRO A 41 21.49 18.87 -1.91
CA PRO A 41 22.22 18.70 -3.16
C PRO A 41 21.29 18.85 -4.37
N LEU A 42 21.79 19.36 -5.50
CA LEU A 42 21.00 19.53 -6.72
C LEU A 42 20.40 18.19 -7.23
N SER A 43 21.02 17.06 -6.87
CA SER A 43 20.51 15.70 -7.12
C SER A 43 19.22 15.38 -6.34
N ALA A 44 18.95 16.03 -5.21
CA ALA A 44 17.74 15.86 -4.42
C ALA A 44 16.55 16.63 -5.00
N LEU A 45 16.78 17.80 -5.62
CA LEU A 45 15.72 18.62 -6.23
C LEU A 45 15.24 18.12 -7.61
N LYS A 46 15.98 17.19 -8.23
CA LYS A 46 15.60 16.51 -9.48
C LYS A 46 15.77 14.99 -9.39
N GLY A 47 15.38 14.40 -8.25
CA GLY A 47 15.21 12.95 -8.15
C GLY A 47 14.05 12.50 -9.02
N SER A 48 14.30 12.26 -10.32
CA SER A 48 13.40 11.47 -11.15
C SER A 48 13.40 10.04 -10.62
N TYR A 49 12.68 9.78 -9.53
CA TYR A 49 12.39 8.43 -9.07
C TYR A 49 11.88 7.66 -10.27
N THR A 50 12.59 6.60 -10.64
CA THR A 50 12.14 5.68 -11.67
C THR A 50 10.75 5.17 -11.28
N LYS A 51 9.89 4.90 -12.26
CA LYS A 51 8.52 4.41 -11.98
C LYS A 51 8.54 3.23 -10.99
N LEU A 52 9.55 2.36 -11.08
CA LEU A 52 9.76 1.23 -10.19
C LEU A 52 10.07 1.63 -8.74
N GLN A 53 10.89 2.66 -8.51
CA GLN A 53 11.16 3.14 -7.15
C GLN A 53 9.88 3.67 -6.50
N LYS A 54 9.07 4.46 -7.22
CA LYS A 54 7.78 4.94 -6.70
C LYS A 54 6.83 3.82 -6.32
N VAL A 55 6.77 2.76 -7.14
CA VAL A 55 5.94 1.58 -6.84
C VAL A 55 6.50 0.84 -5.62
N ARG A 56 7.82 0.74 -5.49
CA ARG A 56 8.46 0.11 -4.33
C ARG A 56 8.16 0.87 -3.03
N ASP A 57 8.24 2.20 -3.07
CA ASP A 57 7.96 3.05 -1.92
C ASP A 57 6.46 2.98 -1.55
N ALA A 58 5.57 3.03 -2.54
CA ALA A 58 4.14 2.85 -2.33
C ALA A 58 3.82 1.46 -1.74
N ALA A 59 4.48 0.40 -2.22
CA ALA A 59 4.32 -0.95 -1.69
C ALA A 59 4.81 -1.06 -0.25
N ALA A 60 5.91 -0.37 0.10
CA ALA A 60 6.42 -0.32 1.47
C ALA A 60 5.41 0.35 2.42
N ILE A 61 4.81 1.46 2.01
CA ILE A 61 3.78 2.17 2.77
C ILE A 61 2.57 1.26 3.04
N ILE A 62 2.08 0.56 2.01
CA ILE A 62 0.93 -0.34 2.16
C ILE A 62 1.27 -1.52 3.08
N LEU A 63 2.47 -2.07 2.97
CA LEU A 63 2.93 -3.15 3.86
C LEU A 63 3.07 -2.69 5.31
N GLU A 64 3.56 -1.48 5.53
CA GLU A 64 3.65 -0.87 6.85
C GLU A 64 2.25 -0.71 7.46
N ASP A 65 1.29 -0.19 6.69
CA ASP A 65 -0.10 -0.02 7.14
C ASP A 65 -0.74 -1.37 7.56
N ILE A 66 -0.59 -2.41 6.74
CA ILE A 66 -1.05 -3.78 7.07
C ILE A 66 -0.39 -4.32 8.35
N ARG A 67 0.88 -3.99 8.58
CA ARG A 67 1.63 -4.43 9.77
C ARG A 67 1.25 -3.65 11.03
N SER A 68 0.98 -2.36 10.91
CA SER A 68 0.52 -1.53 12.02
C SER A 68 -0.95 -1.75 12.38
N HIS A 69 -1.74 -2.31 11.46
CA HIS A 69 -3.15 -2.55 11.71
C HIS A 69 -3.35 -3.61 12.83
N PRO A 70 -4.08 -3.28 13.91
CA PRO A 70 -4.35 -4.23 14.99
C PRO A 70 -5.44 -5.21 14.55
N TYR A 71 -5.16 -6.51 14.68
CA TYR A 71 -6.12 -7.58 14.41
C TYR A 71 -6.48 -8.30 15.71
N GLU A 72 -7.77 -8.43 16.00
CA GLU A 72 -8.25 -9.20 17.14
C GLU A 72 -8.20 -10.70 16.82
N THR A 73 -7.26 -11.42 17.43
CA THR A 73 -7.13 -12.87 17.29
C THR A 73 -7.71 -13.66 18.46
N ASN A 74 -8.00 -12.99 19.58
CA ASN A 74 -8.43 -13.63 20.82
C ASN A 74 -9.95 -13.86 20.91
N LYS A 75 -10.72 -13.32 19.96
CA LYS A 75 -12.17 -13.41 19.97
C LYS A 75 -12.67 -13.76 18.58
N TYR A 76 -13.31 -14.91 18.48
CA TYR A 76 -13.96 -15.34 17.25
C TYR A 76 -15.43 -14.95 17.28
N PRO A 77 -15.97 -14.29 16.23
CA PRO A 77 -17.37 -13.91 16.20
C PRO A 77 -18.29 -15.14 16.03
N PRO A 78 -19.54 -15.10 16.52
CA PRO A 78 -20.53 -16.13 16.26
C PRO A 78 -20.82 -16.30 14.77
N SER A 79 -21.21 -17.50 14.35
CA SER A 79 -21.44 -17.86 12.93
C SER A 79 -22.39 -16.91 12.20
N ASP A 80 -23.42 -16.39 12.88
CA ASP A 80 -24.42 -15.49 12.30
C ASP A 80 -23.87 -14.11 11.89
N ASN A 81 -22.74 -13.70 12.47
CA ASN A 81 -22.11 -12.40 12.24
C ASN A 81 -20.73 -12.50 11.59
N PHE A 82 -20.29 -13.71 11.27
CA PHE A 82 -18.95 -14.02 10.80
C PHE A 82 -18.52 -13.23 9.54
N LEU A 83 -19.47 -12.96 8.64
CA LEU A 83 -19.21 -12.26 7.37
C LEU A 83 -19.59 -10.77 7.37
N LYS A 84 -20.14 -10.22 8.46
CA LYS A 84 -20.71 -8.86 8.48
C LYS A 84 -19.64 -7.77 8.51
N ASP A 85 -18.55 -7.99 9.25
CA ASP A 85 -17.50 -6.98 9.48
C ASP A 85 -16.22 -7.23 8.67
N VAL A 86 -16.31 -8.00 7.58
CA VAL A 86 -15.15 -8.41 6.78
C VAL A 86 -14.41 -7.22 6.16
N ASN A 87 -15.14 -6.16 5.79
CA ASN A 87 -14.57 -4.99 5.15
C ASN A 87 -13.81 -4.08 6.14
N THR A 88 -14.15 -4.10 7.42
CA THR A 88 -13.52 -3.24 8.44
C THR A 88 -12.12 -3.74 8.80
N LEU A 89 -11.85 -5.03 8.59
CA LEU A 89 -10.55 -5.66 8.79
C LEU A 89 -9.51 -5.30 7.71
N THR A 90 -9.90 -4.58 6.67
CA THR A 90 -8.98 -4.22 5.58
C THR A 90 -8.49 -2.79 5.75
N PRO A 91 -7.16 -2.53 5.76
CA PRO A 91 -6.62 -1.17 5.81
C PRO A 91 -7.08 -0.33 4.61
N GLU A 92 -7.30 0.96 4.82
CA GLU A 92 -7.85 1.88 3.80
C GLU A 92 -6.91 2.02 2.59
N THR A 93 -5.60 2.00 2.80
CA THR A 93 -4.59 2.07 1.74
C THR A 93 -4.70 0.88 0.77
N LEU A 94 -4.90 -0.32 1.30
CA LEU A 94 -5.08 -1.54 0.51
C LEU A 94 -6.41 -1.52 -0.25
N SER A 95 -7.48 -1.02 0.38
CA SER A 95 -8.79 -0.85 -0.27
C SER A 95 -8.74 0.13 -1.46
N THR A 96 -8.01 1.24 -1.30
CA THR A 96 -7.80 2.23 -2.35
C THR A 96 -6.99 1.66 -3.51
N LEU A 97 -5.94 0.89 -3.23
CA LEU A 97 -5.18 0.19 -4.27
C LEU A 97 -6.07 -0.78 -5.05
N LEU A 98 -6.80 -1.65 -4.36
CA LEU A 98 -7.60 -2.71 -4.99
C LEU A 98 -8.80 -2.16 -5.76
N SER A 99 -9.46 -1.12 -5.24
CA SER A 99 -10.49 -0.39 -5.99
C SER A 99 -9.89 0.26 -7.24
N GLY A 100 -8.70 0.85 -7.13
CA GLY A 100 -7.93 1.34 -8.25
C GLY A 100 -7.70 0.25 -9.30
N ILE A 101 -7.30 -0.97 -8.93
CA ILE A 101 -6.97 -2.01 -9.91
C ILE A 101 -8.22 -2.70 -10.50
N ILE A 102 -9.18 -3.06 -9.65
CA ILE A 102 -10.29 -3.97 -9.98
C ILE A 102 -11.53 -3.18 -10.43
N CYS A 103 -11.83 -2.06 -9.78
CA CYS A 103 -13.00 -1.23 -10.09
C CYS A 103 -12.77 -0.30 -11.30
N GLN A 104 -11.56 -0.29 -11.89
CA GLN A 104 -11.29 0.38 -13.16
C GLN A 104 -12.07 -0.19 -14.34
N SER A 105 -12.41 -1.49 -14.29
CA SER A 105 -13.28 -2.08 -15.31
C SER A 105 -14.72 -1.60 -15.09
N LYS A 106 -15.45 -1.31 -16.18
CA LYS A 106 -16.91 -1.06 -16.14
C LYS A 106 -17.63 -2.36 -15.74
N SER A 107 -17.47 -2.77 -14.49
CA SER A 107 -18.16 -3.93 -13.94
C SER A 107 -19.65 -3.65 -13.95
N LYS A 108 -20.43 -4.59 -14.50
CA LYS A 108 -21.90 -4.53 -14.49
C LYS A 108 -22.47 -4.56 -13.07
N SER A 109 -21.68 -4.97 -12.06
CA SER A 109 -22.09 -4.88 -10.65
C SER A 109 -20.93 -4.44 -9.74
N LEU A 110 -21.14 -3.33 -9.04
CA LEU A 110 -20.21 -2.81 -8.03
C LEU A 110 -20.01 -3.84 -6.90
N ILE A 111 -21.11 -4.46 -6.46
CA ILE A 111 -21.13 -5.44 -5.37
C ILE A 111 -20.20 -6.64 -5.66
N ALA A 112 -20.22 -7.18 -6.89
CA ALA A 112 -19.34 -8.29 -7.22
C ALA A 112 -17.86 -7.87 -7.29
N ALA A 113 -17.57 -6.65 -7.73
CA ALA A 113 -16.21 -6.11 -7.73
C ALA A 113 -15.70 -5.94 -6.29
N GLN A 114 -16.54 -5.38 -5.40
CA GLN A 114 -16.20 -5.22 -3.99
C GLN A 114 -15.94 -6.55 -3.28
N ARG A 115 -16.74 -7.59 -3.57
CA ARG A 115 -16.50 -8.95 -3.05
C ARG A 115 -15.13 -9.50 -3.47
N LYS A 116 -14.73 -9.29 -4.74
CA LYS A 116 -13.41 -9.67 -5.23
C LYS A 116 -12.29 -8.90 -4.54
N CYS A 117 -12.44 -7.58 -4.39
CA CYS A 117 -11.49 -6.76 -3.64
C CYS A 117 -11.32 -7.27 -2.21
N SER A 118 -12.43 -7.59 -1.53
CA SER A 118 -12.43 -8.08 -0.15
C SER A 118 -11.71 -9.43 -0.04
N SER A 119 -12.02 -10.37 -0.94
CA SER A 119 -11.35 -11.67 -0.97
C SER A 119 -9.84 -11.54 -1.20
N ILE A 120 -9.41 -10.72 -2.16
CA ILE A 120 -7.99 -10.51 -2.45
C ILE A 120 -7.29 -9.79 -1.29
N ALA A 121 -7.93 -8.79 -0.69
CA ALA A 121 -7.38 -8.07 0.46
C ALA A 121 -7.09 -9.04 1.61
N HIS A 122 -8.06 -9.89 1.96
CA HIS A 122 -7.92 -10.90 3.00
C HIS A 122 -6.80 -11.89 2.70
N SER A 123 -6.66 -12.33 1.44
CA SER A 123 -5.56 -13.20 1.03
C SER A 123 -4.19 -12.53 1.16
N ILE A 124 -4.07 -11.24 0.80
CA ILE A 124 -2.82 -10.48 0.95
C ILE A 124 -2.46 -10.30 2.43
N ILE A 125 -3.43 -9.95 3.27
CA ILE A 125 -3.21 -9.78 4.71
C ILE A 125 -2.81 -11.13 5.34
N ALA A 126 -3.50 -12.22 5.01
CA ALA A 126 -3.16 -13.56 5.50
C ALA A 126 -1.75 -14.00 5.06
N ALA A 127 -1.35 -13.71 3.82
CA ALA A 127 -0.01 -14.02 3.31
C ALA A 127 1.09 -13.16 3.96
N THR A 128 0.80 -11.91 4.30
CA THR A 128 1.77 -10.99 4.91
C THR A 128 1.89 -11.16 6.42
N ARG A 129 0.84 -11.65 7.10
CA ARG A 129 0.78 -11.83 8.56
C ARG A 129 0.09 -13.13 8.98
N PRO A 130 0.63 -14.30 8.63
CA PRO A 130 -0.04 -15.59 8.85
C PRO A 130 -0.32 -15.91 10.33
N ALA A 131 0.54 -15.44 11.24
CA ALA A 131 0.38 -15.70 12.68
C ALA A 131 -0.53 -14.70 13.41
N SER A 132 -0.81 -13.54 12.81
CA SER A 132 -1.51 -12.43 13.48
C SER A 132 -2.86 -12.10 12.85
N PHE A 133 -3.22 -12.74 11.75
CA PHE A 133 -4.48 -12.48 11.05
C PHE A 133 -5.15 -13.79 10.68
N ILE A 134 -6.39 -13.92 11.14
CA ILE A 134 -7.26 -15.03 10.80
C ILE A 134 -8.37 -14.45 9.94
N SER A 135 -8.34 -14.73 8.64
CA SER A 135 -9.35 -14.22 7.71
C SER A 135 -10.67 -14.97 7.90
N PRO A 136 -11.78 -14.28 8.19
CA PRO A 136 -13.10 -14.90 8.18
C PRO A 136 -13.45 -15.46 6.80
N LEU A 137 -13.08 -14.77 5.72
CA LEU A 137 -13.37 -15.23 4.36
C LEU A 137 -12.64 -16.52 4.02
N LEU A 138 -11.35 -16.64 4.41
CA LEU A 138 -10.57 -17.82 4.09
C LEU A 138 -11.03 -19.03 4.91
N LEU A 139 -11.28 -18.82 6.20
CA LEU A 139 -11.79 -19.89 7.07
C LEU A 139 -13.14 -20.44 6.63
N GLY A 140 -14.07 -19.58 6.19
CA GLY A 140 -15.37 -20.04 5.69
C GLY A 140 -15.22 -20.98 4.49
N VAL A 141 -14.30 -20.66 3.57
CA VAL A 141 -14.01 -21.49 2.39
C VAL A 141 -13.40 -22.84 2.80
N ASP A 142 -12.49 -22.85 3.77
CA ASP A 142 -11.86 -24.08 4.26
C ASP A 142 -12.87 -25.03 4.92
N THR A 143 -13.86 -24.49 5.64
CA THR A 143 -14.92 -25.30 6.27
C THR A 143 -15.93 -25.90 5.29
N GLU A 144 -16.19 -25.25 4.16
CA GLU A 144 -17.06 -25.82 3.11
C GLU A 144 -16.35 -26.91 2.28
N MET A 145 -15.02 -26.83 2.15
CA MET A 145 -14.22 -27.76 1.34
C MET A 145 -13.81 -29.03 2.07
N ASN A 146 -14.00 -29.09 3.39
CA ASN A 146 -13.87 -30.32 4.16
C ASN A 146 -15.28 -30.84 4.47
N PRO A 147 -15.87 -31.73 3.66
CA PRO A 147 -17.17 -32.28 3.98
C PRO A 147 -17.07 -32.92 5.37
N GLU A 148 -17.92 -32.46 6.30
CA GLU A 148 -18.08 -33.11 7.59
C GLU A 148 -18.16 -34.63 7.36
N PRO A 149 -17.48 -35.46 8.16
CA PRO A 149 -17.74 -36.88 8.15
C PRO A 149 -19.21 -37.06 8.48
N GLN A 150 -20.00 -37.42 7.47
CA GLN A 150 -21.41 -37.75 7.63
C GLN A 150 -21.54 -38.69 8.82
N PRO A 151 -22.41 -38.42 9.81
CA PRO A 151 -22.60 -39.33 10.93
C PRO A 151 -23.03 -40.68 10.37
N GLY A 152 -22.11 -41.65 10.48
CA GLY A 152 -22.33 -43.01 10.01
C GLY A 152 -23.60 -43.59 10.64
N PRO A 153 -24.30 -44.51 9.95
CA PRO A 153 -25.59 -45.00 10.41
C PRO A 153 -25.45 -45.61 11.81
N SER A 154 -26.16 -45.02 12.76
CA SER A 154 -26.34 -45.54 14.11
C SER A 154 -26.74 -47.02 14.02
N LYS A 155 -25.84 -47.90 14.43
CA LYS A 155 -26.13 -49.33 14.58
C LYS A 155 -27.26 -49.45 15.61
N LYS A 156 -28.48 -49.70 15.13
CA LYS A 156 -29.58 -50.15 15.98
C LYS A 156 -29.13 -51.43 16.67
N CYS A 157 -28.81 -51.36 17.96
CA CYS A 157 -28.70 -52.53 18.81
C CYS A 157 -30.03 -53.28 18.76
N ARG A 158 -30.03 -54.42 18.08
CA ARG A 158 -31.12 -55.38 18.11
C ARG A 158 -31.09 -55.99 19.52
N LYS A 159 -32.09 -55.67 20.34
CA LYS A 159 -32.33 -56.39 21.60
C LYS A 159 -32.85 -57.77 21.23
N GLU A 160 -32.15 -58.80 21.70
CA GLU A 160 -32.67 -60.17 21.82
C GLU A 160 -33.68 -60.27 22.96
#